data_AF-A0A933SBH0-F1
#
_entry.id   AF-A0A933SBH0-F1
#
_cell.length_a   1.000
_cell.length_b   1.000
_cell.length_c   1.000
_cell.angle_alpha   90.00
_cell.angle_beta   90.00
_cell.angle_gamma   90.00
#
_symmetry.space_group_name_H-M   'P 1'
#
loop_
_entity.id
_entity.type
_entity.pdbx_description
1 polymer ?
#
loop_
_entity_poly.entity_id
_entity_poly.type
_entity_poly.pdbx_seq_one_letter_code
_entity_poly.pdbx_strand_id
1 'polypeptide(L)'
;MRRKTMAVPALVLSMVLITLSGCSRVVVDNKGLLKDGGKWEFPLKAGTYQVEMTAGGDGASVQWQGCDCPGTGPVRKWRSRCRIDGEGKLIVRNPSLLHLGSDTQVTLKVTKVPR
;
A
#
# COMPACT_ATOMS: atom_id res chain seq x y z
N MET A 1 -36.69 -19.22 63.66
CA MET A 1 -37.55 -18.60 62.62
C MET A 1 -36.70 -17.61 61.81
N ARG A 2 -36.70 -17.73 60.47
CA ARG A 2 -36.53 -16.67 59.42
C ARG A 2 -35.26 -15.78 59.50
N ARG A 3 -34.45 -15.53 58.46
CA ARG A 3 -34.43 -15.79 57.02
C ARG A 3 -32.96 -15.65 56.56
N LYS A 4 -32.58 -16.45 55.56
CA LYS A 4 -31.33 -16.34 54.78
C LYS A 4 -31.28 -15.02 54.02
N THR A 5 -30.08 -14.43 53.88
CA THR A 5 -29.72 -13.64 52.70
C THR A 5 -28.25 -13.85 52.38
N MET A 6 -27.99 -14.75 51.44
CA MET A 6 -26.77 -14.82 50.66
C MET A 6 -26.80 -13.72 49.60
N ALA A 7 -25.69 -13.02 49.38
CA ALA A 7 -25.43 -12.20 48.18
C ALA A 7 -23.99 -12.51 47.72
N VAL A 8 -23.84 -13.57 46.92
CA VAL A 8 -23.47 -13.60 45.49
C VAL A 8 -22.13 -12.88 45.18
N PRO A 9 -21.07 -13.62 44.80
CA PRO A 9 -19.82 -13.03 44.33
C PRO A 9 -19.99 -12.57 42.87
N ALA A 10 -19.76 -11.28 42.60
CA ALA A 10 -19.71 -10.75 41.24
C ALA A 10 -18.35 -11.09 40.60
N LEU A 11 -18.29 -12.26 39.95
CA LEU A 11 -17.27 -12.59 38.97
C LEU A 11 -17.43 -11.65 37.77
N VAL A 12 -16.61 -10.60 37.72
CA VAL A 12 -16.51 -9.72 36.56
C VAL A 12 -15.72 -10.47 35.49
N LEU A 13 -16.45 -11.14 34.61
CA LEU A 13 -15.92 -11.79 33.42
C LEU A 13 -15.51 -10.70 32.42
N SER A 14 -14.25 -10.25 32.50
CA SER A 14 -13.67 -9.37 31.48
C SER A 14 -13.57 -10.12 30.16
N MET A 15 -14.61 -10.03 29.34
CA MET A 15 -14.55 -10.32 27.91
C MET A 15 -13.57 -9.34 27.27
N VAL A 16 -12.32 -9.77 27.13
CA VAL A 16 -11.37 -9.10 26.23
C VAL A 16 -11.85 -9.38 24.81
N LEU A 17 -12.64 -8.46 24.28
CA LEU A 17 -13.03 -8.46 22.88
C LEU A 17 -11.80 -8.03 22.06
N ILE A 18 -10.96 -8.99 21.66
CA ILE A 18 -9.86 -8.72 20.72
C ILE A 18 -10.50 -8.52 19.34
N THR A 19 -10.82 -7.28 19.00
CA THR A 19 -11.17 -6.90 17.63
C THR A 19 -9.91 -7.06 16.77
N LEU A 20 -9.79 -8.18 16.05
CA LEU A 20 -8.81 -8.34 14.96
C LEU A 20 -9.23 -7.41 13.81
N SER A 21 -8.93 -6.12 13.94
CA SER A 21 -8.99 -5.17 12.85
C SER A 21 -7.95 -5.62 11.82
N GLY A 22 -8.39 -6.00 10.62
CA GLY A 22 -7.51 -6.44 9.54
C GLY A 22 -6.32 -5.47 9.41
N CYS A 23 -5.12 -5.94 9.74
CA CYS A 23 -3.97 -5.05 9.86
C CYS A 23 -3.42 -4.76 8.46
N SER A 24 -3.45 -3.49 8.05
CA SER A 24 -2.75 -3.04 6.84
C SER A 24 -1.24 -3.17 7.02
N ARG A 25 -0.52 -3.62 6.01
CA ARG A 25 0.94 -3.82 6.08
C ARG A 25 1.64 -3.10 4.94
N VAL A 26 2.64 -2.28 5.26
CA VAL A 26 3.53 -1.70 4.24
C VAL A 26 4.40 -2.82 3.66
N VAL A 27 4.36 -2.97 2.33
CA VAL A 27 5.12 -3.99 1.60
C VAL A 27 6.20 -3.38 0.71
N VAL A 28 6.09 -2.09 0.39
CA VAL A 28 7.14 -1.30 -0.26
C VAL A 28 7.17 0.07 0.40
N ASP A 29 8.35 0.51 0.81
CA ASP A 29 8.65 1.87 1.22
C ASP A 29 9.99 2.23 0.58
N ASN A 30 9.93 2.90 -0.57
CA ASN A 30 11.11 3.19 -1.38
C ASN A 30 11.23 4.68 -1.66
N LYS A 31 12.44 5.21 -1.54
CA LYS A 31 12.77 6.59 -1.84
C LYS A 31 14.14 6.66 -2.48
N GLY A 32 14.25 7.37 -3.59
CA GLY A 32 15.53 7.50 -4.29
C GLY A 32 15.41 8.28 -5.59
N LEU A 33 16.56 8.48 -6.21
CA LEU A 33 16.65 9.00 -7.57
C LEU A 33 16.33 7.87 -8.55
N LEU A 34 15.40 8.14 -9.44
CA LEU A 34 15.10 7.30 -10.59
C LEU A 34 15.72 7.97 -11.81
N LYS A 35 16.77 7.34 -12.36
CA LYS A 35 17.52 7.89 -13.49
C LYS A 35 16.62 8.15 -14.69
N ASP A 36 17.03 9.06 -15.56
CA ASP A 36 16.34 9.28 -16.83
C ASP A 36 16.07 7.97 -17.59
N GLY A 37 14.81 7.76 -17.99
CA GLY A 37 14.33 6.53 -18.64
C GLY A 37 14.32 5.27 -17.77
N GLY A 38 14.81 5.37 -16.54
CA GLY A 38 14.93 4.29 -15.58
C GLY A 38 13.58 3.82 -15.03
N LYS A 39 13.60 2.60 -14.48
CA LYS A 39 12.42 1.98 -13.85
C LYS A 39 12.77 1.27 -12.55
N TRP A 40 11.81 1.26 -11.63
CA TRP A 40 11.77 0.36 -10.48
C TRP A 40 10.65 -0.65 -10.68
N GLU A 41 10.88 -1.87 -10.20
CA GLU A 41 9.96 -2.98 -10.35
C GLU A 41 9.77 -3.70 -9.02
N PHE A 42 8.52 -3.87 -8.61
CA PHE A 42 8.17 -4.48 -7.34
C PHE A 42 7.21 -5.65 -7.57
N PRO A 43 7.68 -6.91 -7.48
CA PRO A 43 6.79 -8.06 -7.56
C PRO A 43 5.84 -8.09 -6.37
N LEU A 44 4.56 -8.35 -6.63
CA LEU A 44 3.49 -8.36 -5.64
C LEU A 44 2.69 -9.66 -5.78
N LYS A 45 2.41 -10.28 -4.64
CA LYS A 45 1.49 -11.43 -4.55
C LYS A 45 0.04 -10.97 -4.63
N ALA A 46 -0.88 -11.92 -4.74
CA ALA A 46 -2.31 -11.65 -4.71
C ALA A 46 -2.71 -10.85 -3.45
N GLY A 47 -3.53 -9.82 -3.63
CA GLY A 47 -3.89 -8.88 -2.58
C GLY A 47 -4.51 -7.59 -3.08
N THR A 48 -5.00 -6.78 -2.14
CA THR A 48 -5.42 -5.40 -2.41
C THR A 48 -4.37 -4.46 -1.85
N TYR A 49 -3.97 -3.47 -2.66
CA TYR A 49 -2.87 -2.58 -2.38
C TYR A 49 -3.29 -1.14 -2.54
N GLN A 50 -2.93 -0.30 -1.58
CA GLN A 50 -2.95 1.14 -1.68
C GLN A 50 -1.55 1.61 -2.05
N VAL A 51 -1.43 2.35 -3.15
CA VAL A 51 -0.17 2.93 -3.64
C VAL A 51 -0.23 4.42 -3.44
N GLU A 52 0.87 4.98 -2.94
CA GLU A 52 1.10 6.41 -2.84
C GLU A 52 2.47 6.71 -3.41
N MET A 53 2.52 7.60 -4.39
CA MET A 53 3.76 7.99 -5.05
C MET A 53 3.84 9.51 -5.11
N THR A 54 5.03 10.04 -4.84
CA THR A 54 5.40 11.42 -5.15
C THR A 54 6.67 11.43 -5.99
N ALA A 55 6.74 12.31 -6.98
CA ALA A 55 7.87 12.47 -7.88
C ALA A 55 8.22 13.95 -8.08
N GLY A 56 9.50 14.25 -8.21
CA GLY A 56 10.03 15.56 -8.61
C GLY A 56 9.99 15.79 -10.13
N GLY A 57 10.50 16.93 -10.59
CA GLY A 57 10.73 17.22 -12.01
C GLY A 57 9.50 17.03 -12.90
N ASP A 58 9.68 16.24 -13.94
CA ASP A 58 8.66 15.88 -14.95
C ASP A 58 7.68 14.80 -14.46
N GLY A 59 7.89 14.28 -13.24
CA GLY A 59 7.05 13.27 -12.62
C GLY A 59 7.51 11.85 -12.95
N ALA A 60 6.71 10.89 -12.50
CA ALA A 60 6.92 9.47 -12.79
C ALA A 60 5.60 8.83 -13.18
N SER A 61 5.65 7.79 -14.01
CA SER A 61 4.49 6.98 -14.37
C SER A 61 4.42 5.71 -13.53
N VAL A 62 3.20 5.25 -13.26
CA VAL A 62 2.92 3.98 -12.62
C VAL A 62 2.29 3.02 -13.62
N GLN A 63 2.77 1.79 -13.68
CA GLN A 63 2.19 0.73 -14.50
C GLN A 63 2.01 -0.54 -13.67
N TRP A 64 0.91 -1.24 -13.92
CA TRP A 64 0.63 -2.54 -13.34
C TRP A 64 0.83 -3.64 -14.38
N GLN A 65 1.40 -4.77 -13.96
CA GLN A 65 1.51 -5.99 -14.76
C GLN A 65 0.85 -7.14 -14.00
N GLY A 66 0.08 -7.98 -14.70
CA GLY A 66 -0.63 -9.12 -14.09
C GLY A 66 -1.95 -8.77 -13.39
N CYS A 67 -2.47 -7.56 -13.59
CA CYS A 67 -3.80 -7.14 -13.12
C CYS A 67 -4.35 -5.98 -13.98
N ASP A 68 -5.68 -5.78 -13.95
CA ASP A 68 -6.37 -4.74 -14.69
C ASP A 68 -6.56 -3.47 -13.83
N CYS A 69 -5.43 -2.90 -13.42
CA CYS A 69 -5.42 -1.68 -12.63
C CYS A 69 -4.95 -0.50 -13.48
N PRO A 70 -5.60 0.67 -13.36
CA PRO A 70 -5.19 1.83 -14.12
C PRO A 70 -3.77 2.25 -13.74
N GLY A 71 -2.94 2.37 -14.76
CA GLY A 71 -1.66 3.06 -14.67
C GLY A 71 -1.82 4.58 -14.82
N THR A 72 -0.70 5.27 -14.91
CA THR A 72 -0.65 6.71 -15.15
C THR A 72 0.40 7.06 -16.19
N GLY A 73 0.22 8.20 -16.86
CA GLY A 73 1.34 8.93 -17.46
C GLY A 73 2.23 9.58 -16.39
N PRO A 74 3.22 10.39 -16.79
CA PRO A 74 4.06 11.11 -15.84
C PRO A 74 3.25 12.03 -14.93
N VAL A 75 3.29 11.79 -13.62
CA VAL A 75 2.61 12.59 -12.61
C VAL A 75 3.49 12.83 -11.39
N ARG A 76 3.32 13.98 -10.73
CA ARG A 76 4.08 14.34 -9.52
C ARG A 76 3.51 13.74 -8.25
N LYS A 77 2.21 13.45 -8.22
CA LYS A 77 1.53 12.81 -7.10
C LYS A 77 0.52 11.83 -7.65
N TRP A 78 0.52 10.63 -7.09
CA TRP A 78 -0.42 9.60 -7.45
C TRP A 78 -0.85 8.82 -6.21
N ARG A 79 -2.14 8.52 -6.12
CA ARG A 79 -2.69 7.61 -5.12
C ARG A 79 -3.71 6.74 -5.80
N SER A 80 -3.59 5.43 -5.65
CA SER A 80 -4.59 4.49 -6.15
C SER A 80 -4.73 3.27 -5.26
N ARG A 81 -5.84 2.56 -5.46
CA ARG A 81 -6.05 1.23 -4.92
C ARG A 81 -6.11 0.25 -6.08
N CYS A 82 -5.41 -0.86 -5.96
CA CYS A 82 -5.37 -1.91 -6.97
C CYS A 82 -5.55 -3.27 -6.33
N ARG A 83 -6.31 -4.15 -7.00
CA ARG A 83 -6.45 -5.55 -6.62
C ARG A 83 -5.69 -6.42 -7.62
N ILE A 84 -4.87 -7.32 -7.08
CA ILE A 84 -4.14 -8.34 -7.82
C ILE A 84 -4.73 -9.69 -7.43
N ASP A 85 -5.24 -10.45 -8.39
CA ASP A 85 -5.85 -11.77 -8.13
C ASP A 85 -4.83 -12.91 -8.15
N GLY A 86 -3.71 -12.75 -8.85
CA GLY A 86 -2.61 -13.71 -8.92
C GLY A 86 -1.25 -13.10 -8.57
N GLU A 87 -0.23 -13.43 -9.35
CA GLU A 87 1.06 -12.73 -9.28
C GLU A 87 1.03 -11.49 -10.19
N GLY A 88 1.61 -10.40 -9.70
CA GLY A 88 1.68 -9.16 -10.45
C GLY A 88 2.92 -8.36 -10.10
N LYS A 89 3.04 -7.20 -10.73
CA LYS A 89 4.18 -6.30 -10.52
C LYS A 89 3.72 -4.85 -10.62
N LEU A 90 4.23 -4.04 -9.71
CA LEU A 90 4.13 -2.58 -9.80
C LEU A 90 5.43 -2.06 -10.43
N ILE A 91 5.30 -1.25 -11.48
CA ILE A 91 6.42 -0.64 -12.18
C ILE A 91 6.29 0.87 -12.04
N VAL A 92 7.36 1.52 -11.59
CA VAL A 92 7.47 2.99 -11.54
C VAL A 92 8.55 3.41 -12.51
N ARG A 93 8.26 4.37 -13.40
CA ARG A 93 9.18 4.77 -14.49
C ARG A 93 9.34 6.28 -14.56
N ASN A 94 10.58 6.73 -14.72
CA ASN A 94 10.88 8.10 -15.10
C ASN A 94 10.81 8.17 -16.64
N PRO A 95 9.94 9.00 -17.24
CA PRO A 95 9.94 9.18 -18.69
C PRO A 95 11.31 9.66 -19.17
N SER A 96 11.64 9.39 -20.44
CA SER A 96 12.83 9.95 -21.09
C SER A 96 12.47 10.50 -22.45
N LEU A 97 13.08 11.62 -22.81
CA LEU A 97 13.04 12.22 -24.13
C LEU A 97 14.45 12.12 -24.71
N LEU A 98 14.73 11.06 -25.48
CA LEU A 98 16.02 10.83 -26.15
C LEU A 98 17.24 10.85 -25.21
N HIS A 99 17.10 10.37 -23.97
CA HIS A 99 18.16 10.40 -22.95
C HIS A 99 18.59 11.80 -22.49
N LEU A 100 17.77 12.82 -22.77
CA LEU A 100 17.98 14.21 -22.35
C LEU A 100 17.11 14.59 -21.15
N GLY A 101 16.40 13.63 -20.55
CA GLY A 101 15.56 13.87 -19.39
C GLY A 101 16.40 14.01 -18.10
N SER A 102 15.79 14.57 -17.07
CA SER A 102 16.43 14.69 -15.74
C SER A 102 16.15 13.47 -14.87
N ASP A 103 17.09 13.16 -13.97
CA ASP A 103 16.84 12.23 -12.88
C ASP A 103 15.70 12.76 -11.99
N THR A 104 14.77 11.87 -11.62
CA THR A 104 13.59 12.23 -10.84
C THR A 104 13.68 11.64 -9.44
N GLN A 105 13.61 12.48 -8.40
CA GLN A 105 13.45 12.01 -7.03
C GLN A 105 12.04 11.43 -6.85
N VAL A 106 11.93 10.14 -6.53
CA VAL A 106 10.66 9.45 -6.29
C VAL A 106 10.58 8.98 -4.84
N THR A 107 9.39 9.05 -4.26
CA THR A 107 9.00 8.35 -3.03
C THR A 107 7.78 7.49 -3.34
N LEU A 108 7.81 6.23 -2.94
CA LEU A 108 6.78 5.23 -3.20
C LEU A 108 6.48 4.48 -1.91
N LYS A 109 5.21 4.47 -1.53
CA LYS A 109 4.68 3.64 -0.45
C LYS A 109 3.58 2.73 -1.00
N VAL A 110 3.73 1.43 -0.78
CA VAL A 110 2.72 0.43 -1.14
C VAL A 110 2.29 -0.29 0.13
N THR A 111 1.00 -0.22 0.43
CA THR A 111 0.40 -0.83 1.61
C THR A 111 -0.57 -1.91 1.17
N LYS A 112 -0.34 -3.16 1.59
CA LYS A 112 -1.33 -4.22 1.47
C LYS A 112 -2.45 -3.93 2.48
N VAL A 113 -3.68 -3.83 2.00
CA VAL A 113 -4.86 -3.58 2.83
C VAL A 113 -5.74 -4.83 2.90
N PRO A 114 -6.49 -5.02 4.01
CA PRO A 114 -7.56 -6.01 4.05
C PRO A 114 -8.58 -5.75 2.95
N ARG A 115 -9.23 -6.82 2.50
CA ARG A 115 -10.34 -6.71 1.54
C ARG A 115 -11.54 -6.05 2.17
#